data_AF-A0A533SRN7-F1
#
_entry.id   AF-A0A533SRN7-F1
#
_cell.length_a   1.000
_cell.length_b   1.000
_cell.length_c   1.000
_cell.angle_alpha   90.00
_cell.angle_beta   90.00
_cell.angle_gamma   90.00
#
_symmetry.space_group_name_H-M   'P 1'
#
loop_
_entity.id
_entity.type
_entity.pdbx_description
1 polymer ?
#
loop_
_entity_poly.entity_id
_entity_poly.type
_entity_poly.pdbx_seq_one_letter_code
_entity_poly.pdbx_strand_id
1 'polypeptide(L)' 'MLSALLRVADGLDASHQGRVRDLLVQVTKKRILIRCAIKTLTAIEEEAGATNKGDLMEKVFHRAVNFRWKSII' A
#
# COMPACT_ATOMS: atom_id res chain seq x y z
N MET A 1 7.55 1.15 14.72
CA MET A 1 6.13 1.18 14.30
C MET A 1 5.86 2.24 13.24
N LEU A 2 6.14 3.52 13.51
CA LEU A 2 5.93 4.61 12.54
C LEU A 2 6.69 4.44 11.22
N SER A 3 7.96 4.01 11.29
CA SER A 3 8.78 3.76 10.09
C SER A 3 8.18 2.77 9.10
N ALA A 4 7.46 1.74 9.59
CA ALA A 4 6.80 0.77 8.73
C ALA A 4 5.63 1.39 7.95
N LEU A 5 4.85 2.27 8.60
CA LEU A 5 3.76 3.00 7.94
C LEU A 5 4.31 3.98 6.90
N LEU A 6 5.34 4.75 7.26
CA LEU A 6 5.95 5.74 6.35
C LEU A 6 6.56 5.07 5.11
N ARG A 7 7.21 3.91 5.26
CA ARG A 7 7.76 3.16 4.14
C ARG A 7 6.69 2.68 3.16
N VAL A 8 5.54 2.22 3.67
CA VAL A 8 4.42 1.83 2.81
C VAL A 8 3.82 3.05 2.11
N ALA A 9 3.64 4.17 2.82
CA ALA A 9 3.18 5.42 2.22
C ALA A 9 4.11 5.90 1.09
N ASP A 10 5.41 5.85 1.32
CA ASP A 10 6.47 6.16 0.34
C ASP A 10 6.53 5.13 -0.82
N GLY A 11 6.01 3.92 -0.62
CA GLY A 11 5.83 2.95 -1.70
C GLY A 11 4.60 3.23 -2.56
N LEU A 12 3.51 3.65 -1.91
CA LEU A 12 2.24 4.00 -2.57
C LEU A 12 2.33 5.27 -3.43
N ASP A 13 3.36 6.09 -3.24
CA ASP A 13 3.65 7.29 -4.05
C ASP A 13 4.99 7.19 -4.80
N ALA A 14 5.41 5.97 -5.19
CA ALA A 14 6.72 5.73 -5.80
C ALA A 14 6.98 6.56 -7.08
N SER A 15 5.95 6.80 -7.91
CA SER A 15 6.07 7.60 -9.13
C SER A 15 6.00 9.11 -8.89
N HIS A 16 5.60 9.55 -7.68
CA HIS A 16 5.30 10.95 -7.33
C HIS A 16 4.24 11.62 -8.21
N GLN A 17 3.41 10.85 -8.91
CA GLN A 17 2.36 11.38 -9.79
C GLN A 17 0.99 11.50 -9.11
N GLY A 18 0.88 11.21 -7.80
CA GLY A 18 -0.39 11.27 -7.09
C GLY A 18 -1.46 10.35 -7.70
N ARG A 19 -1.04 9.13 -8.11
CA ARG A 19 -1.92 8.15 -8.76
C ARG A 19 -2.92 7.54 -7.79
N VAL A 20 -2.46 7.24 -6.57
CA VAL A 20 -3.32 6.80 -5.46
C VAL A 20 -4.09 8.01 -4.94
N ARG A 21 -5.42 7.91 -4.90
CA ARG A 21 -6.30 9.01 -4.47
C ARG A 21 -7.05 8.75 -3.19
N ASP A 22 -7.31 7.48 -2.92
CA ASP A 22 -7.97 7.08 -1.70
C ASP A 22 -7.43 5.73 -1.25
N LEU A 23 -7.46 5.53 0.07
CA LEU A 23 -6.91 4.37 0.75
C LEU A 23 -7.88 3.94 1.84
N LEU A 24 -8.30 2.68 1.79
CA LEU A 24 -9.02 2.03 2.88
C LEU A 24 -8.14 0.95 3.50
N VAL A 25 -7.87 1.08 4.79
CA VAL A 25 -7.08 0.11 5.56
C VAL A 25 -7.99 -0.67 6.49
N GLN A 26 -7.99 -2.00 6.35
CA GLN A 26 -8.68 -2.91 7.23
C GLN A 26 -7.68 -3.80 7.96
N VAL A 27 -7.65 -3.69 9.29
CA VAL A 27 -6.78 -4.49 10.15
C VAL A 27 -7.58 -5.60 10.80
N THR A 28 -7.05 -6.82 10.73
CA THR A 28 -7.59 -7.99 11.42
C THR A 28 -6.50 -8.63 12.28
N LYS A 29 -6.84 -9.66 13.05
CA LYS A 29 -5.85 -10.39 13.87
C LYS A 29 -4.70 -10.99 13.03
N LYS A 30 -4.96 -11.40 11.78
CA LYS A 30 -3.98 -12.12 10.93
C LYS A 30 -3.40 -11.31 9.77
N ARG A 31 -4.10 -10.27 9.32
CA ARG A 31 -3.72 -9.51 8.12
C ARG A 31 -4.07 -8.03 8.20
N ILE A 32 -3.33 -7.24 7.44
CA ILE A 32 -3.57 -5.84 7.13
C ILE A 32 -3.89 -5.76 5.63
N LEU A 33 -5.12 -5.38 5.29
CA LEU A 33 -5.57 -5.22 3.92
C LEU A 33 -5.61 -3.73 3.57
N ILE A 34 -4.82 -3.33 2.58
CA ILE A 34 -4.76 -1.95 2.08
C ILE A 34 -5.41 -1.94 0.69
N ARG A 35 -6.50 -1.19 0.56
CA ARG A 35 -7.20 -1.03 -0.71
C ARG A 35 -6.90 0.35 -1.26
N CYS A 36 -6.30 0.39 -2.45
CA CYS A 36 -5.87 1.60 -3.12
C CYS A 36 -6.83 1.92 -4.27
N ALA A 37 -7.40 3.12 -4.27
CA ALA A 37 -8.12 3.67 -5.40
C ALA A 37 -7.16 4.48 -6.27
N ILE A 38 -7.07 4.15 -7.57
CA ILE A 38 -6.14 4.79 -8.50
C ILE A 38 -6.88 5.50 -9.64
N LYS A 39 -6.35 6.66 -10.05
CA LYS A 39 -6.86 7.45 -11.20
C LYS A 39 -6.24 7.08 -12.55
N THR A 40 -5.59 5.93 -12.61
CA THR A 40 -4.93 5.41 -13.81
C THR A 40 -5.39 3.96 -14.04
N LEU A 41 -5.23 3.47 -15.27
CA LEU A 41 -5.60 2.10 -15.60
C LEU A 41 -4.76 1.10 -14.79
N THR A 42 -3.49 1.45 -14.56
CA THR A 42 -2.53 0.67 -13.78
C THR A 42 -1.63 1.57 -12.94
N ALA A 43 -1.08 1.03 -11.85
CA ALA A 43 -0.18 1.70 -10.93
C ALA A 43 1.01 0.77 -10.58
N ILE A 44 1.71 0.33 -11.63
CA ILE A 44 2.73 -0.74 -11.55
C ILE A 44 3.89 -0.34 -10.61
N GLU A 45 4.34 0.91 -10.68
CA GLU A 45 5.42 1.42 -9.84
C GLU A 45 5.01 1.50 -8.37
N GLU A 46 3.79 1.97 -8.09
CA GLU A 46 3.22 2.01 -6.75
C GLU A 46 2.98 0.61 -6.19
N GLU A 47 2.54 -0.33 -7.03
CA GLU A 47 2.34 -1.72 -6.65
C GLU A 47 3.65 -2.40 -6.26
N ALA A 48 4.68 -2.26 -7.10
CA ALA A 48 6.01 -2.78 -6.80
C ALA A 48 6.62 -2.09 -5.57
N GLY A 49 6.52 -0.76 -5.48
CA GLY A 49 7.02 0.04 -4.37
C GLY A 49 6.39 -0.33 -3.04
N ALA A 50 5.05 -0.40 -2.98
CA ALA A 50 4.31 -0.75 -1.78
C ALA A 50 4.54 -2.20 -1.36
N THR A 51 4.63 -3.14 -2.31
CA THR A 51 4.93 -4.55 -2.02
C THR A 51 6.32 -4.72 -1.44
N ASN A 52 7.34 -4.12 -2.06
CA ASN A 52 8.72 -4.20 -1.60
C ASN A 52 8.92 -3.54 -0.22
N LYS A 53 8.29 -2.38 0.01
CA LYS A 53 8.43 -1.62 1.26
C LYS A 53 7.50 -2.11 2.38
N GLY A 54 6.52 -2.96 2.07
CA GLY A 54 5.57 -3.55 3.01
C GLY A 54 6.17 -4.64 3.91
N ASP A 55 7.34 -5.17 3.56
CA ASP A 55 8.04 -6.22 4.31
C ASP A 55 8.29 -5.83 5.79
N LEU A 56 8.65 -4.57 6.04
CA LEU A 56 8.89 -4.07 7.39
C LEU A 56 7.58 -4.00 8.18
N MET A 57 6.47 -3.69 7.51
CA MET A 57 5.15 -3.67 8.14
C MET A 57 4.73 -5.07 8.57
N GLU A 58 4.99 -6.09 7.77
CA GLU A 58 4.73 -7.48 8.17
C GLU A 58 5.55 -7.89 9.39
N LYS A 59 6.85 -7.57 9.40
CA LYS A 59 7.76 -7.87 10.51
C LYS A 59 7.37 -7.16 11.80
N VAL A 60 6.97 -5.88 11.72
CA VAL A 60 6.63 -5.05 12.88
C VAL A 60 5.27 -5.41 13.47
N PHE A 61 4.29 -5.75 12.65
CA PHE A 61 2.93 -6.03 13.12
C PHE A 61 2.61 -7.52 13.24
N HIS A 62 3.53 -8.40 12.83
CA HIS A 62 3.34 -9.86 12.79
C HIS A 62 2.04 -10.27 12.08
N ARG A 63 1.74 -9.59 10.97
CA ARG A 63 0.52 -9.76 10.16
C ARG A 63 0.90 -9.71 8.70
N ALA A 64 0.25 -10.55 7.89
CA ALA A 64 0.41 -10.47 6.44
C ALA A 64 -0.13 -9.12 5.92
N VAL A 65 0.57 -8.49 4.98
CA VAL A 65 0.16 -7.25 4.34
C VAL A 65 -0.26 -7.57 2.91
N ASN A 66 -1.46 -7.14 2.54
CA ASN A 66 -1.97 -7.34 1.18
C ASN A 66 -2.47 -6.03 0.60
N PHE A 67 -2.10 -5.79 -0.66
CA PHE A 67 -2.56 -4.65 -1.44
C PHE A 67 -3.64 -5.09 -2.41
N ARG A 68 -4.67 -4.26 -2.58
CA ARG A 68 -5.68 -4.42 -3.63
C ARG A 68 -5.85 -3.10 -4.35
N TRP A 69 -5.80 -3.16 -5.67
CA TRP A 69 -5.85 -1.98 -6.53
C TRP A 69 -7.18 -1.94 -7.26
N LYS A 70 -7.82 -0.77 -7.27
CA LYS A 70 -9.06 -0.53 -8.02
C LYS A 70 -8.93 0.77 -8.79
N SER A 71 -9.07 0.70 -10.11
CA SER A 71 -9.23 1.88 -10.96
C SER A 71 -10.58 2.54 -10.72
N ILE A 72 -10.60 3.88 -10.63
CA ILE A 72 -11.80 4.71 -10.42
C ILE A 72 -12.05 5.72 -11.54
N ILE A 73 -11.37 5.55 -12.68
CA ILE A 73 -11.66 6.25 -13.94
C ILE A 73 -12.63 5.45 -14.80
#